data_AF-A0A7C9IM81-F1
#
_entry.id   AF-A0A7C9IM81-F1
#
_cell.length_a   1.000
_cell.length_b   1.000
_cell.length_c   1.000
_cell.angle_alpha   90.00
_cell.angle_beta   90.00
_cell.angle_gamma   90.00
#
_symmetry.space_group_name_H-M   'P 1'
#
loop_
_entity.id
_entity.type
_entity.pdbx_description
1 polymer ?
#
loop_
_entity_poly.entity_id
_entity_poly.type
_entity_poly.pdbx_seq_one_letter_code
_entity_poly.pdbx_strand_id
1 'polypeptide(L)'
;MIVSDSIPFQIGLRSTLRATGLFRELISLTDAEDALLTLADELVDIVFVHATPEGDIPLLDRAVGSDVARSLEGRVVVLCETPLPDAEATALKARAEVRDIVGTPLAASVIERLVEDLPPRHGR
;
A
#
# COMPACT_ATOMS: atom_id res chain seq x y z
N MET A 1 -4.38 3.21 4.50
CA MET A 1 -3.53 2.49 5.48
C MET A 1 -2.09 2.45 4.99
N ILE A 2 -1.11 2.47 5.89
CA ILE A 2 0.33 2.31 5.59
C ILE A 2 0.82 1.06 6.33
N VAL A 3 1.49 0.16 5.63
CA VAL A 3 2.11 -1.03 6.21
C VAL A 3 3.61 -0.99 5.92
N SER A 4 4.44 -0.92 6.96
CA SER A 4 5.89 -0.81 6.86
C SER A 4 6.52 -1.10 8.22
N ASP A 5 7.59 -1.88 8.29
CA ASP A 5 8.35 -2.09 9.53
C ASP A 5 9.19 -0.84 9.93
N SER A 6 9.43 0.07 8.99
CA SER A 6 10.23 1.28 9.17
C SER A 6 9.39 2.46 9.69
N ILE A 7 9.48 2.71 11.00
CA ILE A 7 8.84 3.87 11.65
C ILE A 7 9.21 5.22 10.99
N PRO A 8 10.49 5.51 10.66
CA PRO A 8 10.85 6.74 9.96
C PRO A 8 10.15 6.89 8.61
N PHE A 9 10.07 5.80 7.84
CA PHE A 9 9.37 5.77 6.56
C PHE A 9 7.88 6.07 6.74
N GLN A 10 7.23 5.43 7.70
CA GLN A 10 5.83 5.69 8.03
C GLN A 10 5.59 7.18 8.37
N ILE A 11 6.45 7.78 9.20
CA ILE A 11 6.32 9.20 9.58
C ILE A 11 6.44 10.10 8.35
N GLY A 12 7.45 9.86 7.50
CA GLY A 12 7.66 10.62 6.27
C GLY A 12 6.47 10.51 5.32
N LEU A 13 6.02 9.28 5.05
CA LEU A 13 4.88 9.04 4.18
C LEU A 13 3.57 9.64 4.73
N ARG A 14 3.30 9.51 6.04
CA ARG A 14 2.14 10.15 6.68
C ARG A 14 2.16 11.66 6.48
N SER A 15 3.32 12.30 6.62
CA SER A 15 3.46 13.74 6.40
C SER A 15 3.07 14.12 4.98
N THR A 16 3.61 13.41 3.98
CA THR A 16 3.29 13.62 2.56
C THR A 16 1.82 13.39 2.25
N LEU A 17 1.24 12.28 2.73
CA LEU A 17 -0.18 11.97 2.51
C LEU A 17 -1.09 13.01 3.16
N ARG A 18 -0.79 13.49 4.38
CA ARG A 18 -1.55 14.55 5.04
C ARG A 18 -1.50 15.87 4.29
N ALA A 19 -0.35 16.21 3.71
CA ALA A 19 -0.18 17.45 2.95
C ALA A 19 -1.11 17.52 1.72
N THR A 20 -1.55 16.37 1.18
CA THR A 20 -2.52 16.33 0.07
C THR A 20 -3.95 16.70 0.47
N GLY A 21 -4.31 16.59 1.76
CA GLY A 21 -5.68 16.78 2.23
C GLY A 21 -6.69 15.71 1.78
N LEU A 22 -6.25 14.67 1.04
CA LEU A 22 -7.13 13.64 0.49
C LEU A 22 -7.55 12.59 1.53
N PHE A 23 -6.75 12.39 2.58
CA PHE A 23 -6.96 11.34 3.58
C PHE A 23 -7.48 11.92 4.88
N ARG A 24 -8.70 11.54 5.27
CA ARG A 24 -9.29 11.90 6.57
C ARG A 24 -8.65 11.13 7.72
N GLU A 25 -8.34 9.87 7.46
CA GLU A 25 -7.76 8.95 8.44
C GLU A 25 -6.58 8.21 7.84
N LEU A 26 -5.52 8.06 8.64
CA LEU A 26 -4.31 7.35 8.27
C LEU A 26 -3.94 6.41 9.42
N ILE A 27 -4.07 5.11 9.16
CA ILE A 27 -3.63 4.03 10.02
C ILE A 27 -2.26 3.58 9.53
N SER A 28 -1.32 3.37 10.46
CA SER A 28 0.03 2.89 10.17
C SER A 28 0.30 1.65 11.02
N LEU A 29 0.76 0.58 10.38
CA LEU A 29 0.96 -0.73 10.98
C LEU A 29 2.35 -1.24 10.60
N THR A 30 2.99 -1.92 11.55
CA THR A 30 4.37 -2.41 11.40
C THR A 30 4.46 -3.83 10.86
N ASP A 31 3.37 -4.59 10.93
CA ASP A 31 3.32 -5.99 10.53
C ASP A 31 2.10 -6.29 9.66
N ALA A 32 2.19 -7.39 8.90
CA ALA A 32 1.12 -7.84 8.03
C ALA A 32 -0.09 -8.42 8.78
N GLU A 33 0.09 -8.98 9.97
CA GLU A 33 -0.99 -9.66 10.68
C GLU A 33 -2.02 -8.65 11.19
N ASP A 34 -1.54 -7.58 11.83
CA ASP A 34 -2.36 -6.45 12.27
C ASP A 34 -3.01 -5.74 11.07
N ALA A 35 -2.30 -5.67 9.93
CA ALA A 35 -2.86 -5.12 8.70
C ALA A 35 -4.04 -5.96 8.18
N LEU A 36 -3.93 -7.28 8.19
CA LEU A 36 -5.00 -8.17 7.78
C LEU A 36 -6.21 -8.09 8.72
N LEU A 37 -5.98 -8.03 10.03
CA LEU A 37 -7.05 -7.85 11.02
C LEU A 37 -7.76 -6.52 10.81
N THR A 38 -7.01 -5.44 10.62
CA THR A 38 -7.57 -4.10 10.35
C THR A 38 -8.37 -4.10 9.06
N LEU A 39 -7.90 -4.74 8.00
CA LEU A 39 -8.60 -4.83 6.72
C LEU A 39 -9.90 -5.63 6.79
N ALA A 40 -10.01 -6.59 7.71
CA ALA A 40 -11.23 -7.37 7.92
C ALA A 40 -12.32 -6.55 8.64
N ASP A 41 -11.91 -5.65 9.53
CA ASP A 41 -12.82 -4.91 10.41
C ASP A 41 -13.16 -3.50 9.89
N GLU A 42 -12.24 -2.86 9.17
CA GLU A 42 -12.34 -1.47 8.75
C GLU A 42 -12.46 -1.31 7.22
N LEU A 43 -13.22 -0.29 6.80
CA LEU A 43 -13.29 0.09 5.38
C LEU A 43 -12.06 0.92 5.00
N VAL A 44 -11.05 0.24 4.44
CA VAL A 44 -9.82 0.88 3.96
C VAL A 44 -9.90 1.20 2.47
N ASP A 45 -9.73 2.48 2.12
CA ASP A 45 -9.78 2.94 0.72
C ASP A 45 -8.61 2.47 -0.14
N ILE A 46 -7.41 2.58 0.45
CA ILE A 46 -6.13 2.35 -0.21
C ILE A 46 -5.12 1.86 0.83
N VAL A 47 -4.29 0.93 0.40
CA VAL A 47 -3.22 0.37 1.21
C VAL A 47 -1.89 0.71 0.56
N PHE A 48 -1.03 1.40 1.30
CA PHE A 48 0.35 1.63 0.92
C PHE A 48 1.22 0.60 1.64
N VAL A 49 1.94 -0.23 0.90
CA VAL A 49 2.83 -1.24 1.48
C VAL A 49 4.26 -0.88 1.11
N HIS A 50 5.11 -0.74 2.11
CA HIS A 50 6.55 -0.57 1.90
C HIS A 50 7.17 -1.91 1.49
N ALA A 51 7.91 -1.93 0.39
CA ALA A 51 8.64 -3.09 -0.08
C ALA A 51 10.14 -2.77 -0.15
N THR A 52 10.90 -3.35 0.77
CA THR A 52 12.35 -3.49 0.70
C THR A 52 12.74 -4.84 0.07
N PRO A 53 13.85 -4.90 -0.68
CA PRO A 53 14.39 -6.16 -1.22
C PRO A 53 14.79 -7.17 -0.14
N GLU A 54 15.08 -6.70 1.08
CA GLU A 54 15.76 -7.48 2.12
C GLU A 54 14.80 -8.10 3.15
N GLY A 55 13.54 -7.63 3.25
CA GLY A 55 12.64 -8.09 4.33
C GLY A 55 11.14 -7.96 4.10
N ASP A 56 10.68 -7.10 3.19
CA ASP A 56 9.24 -6.79 3.12
C ASP A 56 8.47 -7.48 2.01
N ILE A 57 9.14 -8.14 1.06
CA ILE A 57 8.44 -8.97 0.05
C ILE A 57 7.65 -10.11 0.74
N PRO A 58 8.17 -10.79 1.77
CA PRO A 58 7.37 -11.73 2.57
C PRO A 58 6.20 -11.08 3.31
N LEU A 59 6.35 -9.84 3.77
CA LEU A 59 5.28 -9.08 4.43
C LEU A 59 4.20 -8.69 3.41
N LEU A 60 4.61 -8.32 2.20
CA LEU A 60 3.74 -8.14 1.06
C LEU A 60 3.04 -9.45 0.71
N ASP A 61 3.76 -10.56 0.54
CA ASP A 61 3.16 -11.87 0.26
C ASP A 61 2.15 -12.33 1.31
N ARG A 62 2.36 -12.00 2.58
CA ARG A 62 1.39 -12.27 3.66
C ARG A 62 0.20 -11.32 3.63
N ALA A 63 0.45 -10.01 3.50
CA ALA A 63 -0.59 -8.99 3.49
C ALA A 63 -1.46 -9.06 2.23
N VAL A 64 -0.85 -9.39 1.08
CA VAL A 64 -1.39 -9.36 -0.28
C VAL A 64 -1.87 -10.75 -0.72
N GLY A 65 -1.24 -11.84 -0.25
CA GLY A 65 -1.63 -13.21 -0.57
C GLY A 65 -2.84 -13.76 0.21
N SER A 66 -3.40 -12.98 1.14
CA SER A 66 -4.59 -13.37 1.91
C SER A 66 -5.89 -13.13 1.14
N ASP A 67 -6.93 -13.95 1.38
CA ASP A 67 -8.28 -13.73 0.83
C ASP A 67 -8.83 -12.34 1.18
N VAL A 68 -8.40 -11.76 2.30
CA VAL A 68 -8.74 -10.39 2.70
C VAL A 68 -8.12 -9.37 1.73
N ALA A 69 -6.88 -9.56 1.28
CA ALA A 69 -6.26 -8.68 0.30
C ALA A 69 -6.85 -8.81 -1.10
N ARG A 70 -7.35 -9.99 -1.48
CA ARG A 70 -8.08 -10.15 -2.75
C ARG A 70 -9.31 -9.25 -2.83
N SER A 71 -9.94 -8.97 -1.68
CA SER A 71 -11.07 -8.03 -1.62
C SER A 71 -10.70 -6.57 -1.85
N LEU A 72 -9.39 -6.25 -1.85
CA LEU A 72 -8.88 -4.90 -2.12
C LEU A 72 -8.72 -4.59 -3.61
N GLU A 73 -8.96 -5.53 -4.53
CA GLU A 73 -8.91 -5.40 -6.00
C GLU A 73 -8.53 -3.99 -6.53
N GLY A 74 -7.26 -3.81 -6.91
CA GLY A 74 -6.73 -2.54 -7.44
C GLY A 74 -6.55 -1.40 -6.43
N ARG A 75 -6.46 -1.67 -5.12
CA ARG A 75 -6.27 -0.66 -4.06
C ARG A 75 -4.95 -0.79 -3.28
N VAL A 76 -4.09 -1.74 -3.61
CA VAL A 76 -2.77 -1.86 -2.99
C VAL A 76 -1.74 -1.12 -3.83
N VAL A 77 -1.04 -0.15 -3.24
CA VAL A 77 0.10 0.54 -3.86
C VAL A 77 1.36 0.09 -3.14
N VAL A 78 2.29 -0.47 -3.90
CA VAL A 78 3.60 -0.88 -3.38
C VAL A 78 4.56 0.30 -3.49
N LEU A 79 5.26 0.60 -2.41
CA LEU A 79 6.21 1.70 -2.32
C LEU A 79 7.62 1.16 -2.15
N CYS A 80 8.54 1.59 -3.00
CA CYS A 80 9.91 1.10 -3.02
C CYS A 80 10.90 2.26 -2.95
N GLU A 81 11.82 2.21 -1.99
CA GLU A 81 12.95 3.16 -1.96
C GLU A 81 14.00 2.84 -3.03
N THR A 82 14.17 1.55 -3.33
CA THR A 82 15.04 1.04 -4.39
C THR A 82 14.20 0.32 -5.43
N PRO A 83 14.46 0.49 -6.73
CA PRO A 83 13.76 -0.27 -7.77
C PRO A 83 13.85 -1.77 -7.49
N LEU A 84 12.70 -2.45 -7.51
CA LEU A 84 12.66 -3.91 -7.43
C LEU A 84 13.28 -4.52 -8.70
N PRO A 85 13.90 -5.70 -8.61
CA PRO A 85 14.25 -6.50 -9.79
C PRO A 85 13.04 -6.67 -10.72
N ASP A 86 13.26 -6.59 -12.04
CA ASP A 86 12.19 -6.64 -13.04
C ASP A 86 11.26 -7.85 -12.88
N ALA A 87 11.82 -9.01 -12.54
CA ALA A 87 11.05 -10.24 -12.31
C ALA A 87 10.09 -10.10 -11.12
N GLU A 88 10.54 -9.48 -10.02
CA GLU A 88 9.72 -9.24 -8.83
C GLU A 88 8.67 -8.16 -9.09
N ALA A 89 9.06 -7.05 -9.69
CA ALA A 89 8.13 -5.99 -10.08
C ALA A 89 7.01 -6.52 -11.00
N THR A 90 7.37 -7.38 -11.96
CA THR A 90 6.40 -8.04 -12.86
C THR A 90 5.48 -8.99 -12.10
N ALA A 91 6.03 -9.82 -11.22
CA ALA A 91 5.24 -10.76 -10.42
C ALA A 91 4.26 -10.04 -9.49
N LEU A 92 4.68 -8.92 -8.89
CA LEU A 92 3.82 -8.09 -8.05
C LEU A 92 2.73 -7.38 -8.86
N LYS A 93 3.07 -6.78 -10.01
CA LYS A 93 2.09 -6.13 -10.89
C LYS A 93 1.06 -7.09 -11.49
N ALA A 94 1.37 -8.38 -11.56
CA ALA A 94 0.42 -9.40 -12.03
C ALA A 94 -0.68 -9.73 -11.01
N ARG A 95 -0.58 -9.25 -9.76
CA ARG A 95 -1.56 -9.48 -8.70
C ARG A 95 -2.73 -8.52 -8.83
N ALA A 96 -3.97 -9.01 -8.73
CA ALA A 96 -5.18 -8.24 -9.00
C ALA A 96 -5.41 -7.10 -7.99
N GLU A 97 -4.96 -7.30 -6.76
CA GLU A 97 -5.02 -6.34 -5.67
C GLU A 97 -3.95 -5.24 -5.78
N VAL A 98 -2.83 -5.53 -6.46
CA VAL A 98 -1.73 -4.57 -6.68
C VAL A 98 -2.09 -3.65 -7.83
N ARG A 99 -2.31 -2.39 -7.47
CA ARG A 99 -2.61 -1.30 -8.38
C ARG A 99 -1.37 -0.81 -9.11
N ASP A 100 -0.34 -0.44 -8.34
CA ASP A 100 0.87 0.16 -8.88
C ASP A 100 2.06 -0.07 -7.94
N ILE A 101 3.25 0.10 -8.50
CA ILE A 101 4.52 0.07 -7.78
C ILE A 101 5.20 1.42 -8.02
N VAL A 102 5.43 2.17 -6.95
CA VAL A 102 5.86 3.56 -7.00
C VAL A 102 7.15 3.75 -6.22
N GLY A 103 8.11 4.41 -6.84
CA GLY A 103 9.34 4.82 -6.19
C GLY A 103 9.11 5.93 -5.16
N THR A 104 9.78 5.88 -4.02
CA THR A 104 9.81 6.97 -3.05
C THR A 104 11.07 7.84 -3.22
N PRO A 105 11.04 9.15 -2.89
CA PRO A 105 9.93 9.89 -2.26
C PRO A 105 8.75 10.14 -3.21
N LEU A 106 7.53 10.09 -2.67
CA LEU A 106 6.30 10.37 -3.42
C LEU A 106 6.05 11.87 -3.56
N ALA A 107 5.79 12.32 -4.78
CA ALA A 107 5.21 13.64 -5.02
C ALA A 107 3.70 13.63 -4.75
N ALA A 108 3.15 14.77 -4.29
CA ALA A 108 1.72 14.93 -4.04
C ALA A 108 0.87 14.62 -5.29
N SER A 109 1.33 15.04 -6.47
CA SER A 109 0.65 14.78 -7.75
C SER A 109 0.56 13.28 -8.10
N VAL A 110 1.52 12.47 -7.66
CA VAL A 110 1.47 11.01 -7.85
C VAL A 110 0.39 10.42 -6.95
N ILE A 111 0.27 10.90 -5.71
CA ILE A 111 -0.76 10.47 -4.76
C ILE A 111 -2.15 10.85 -5.25
N GLU A 112 -2.32 12.09 -5.71
CA GLU A 112 -3.58 12.59 -6.29
C GLU A 112 -4.06 11.68 -7.42
N ARG A 113 -3.18 11.40 -8.40
CA ARG A 113 -3.48 10.47 -9.49
C ARG A 113 -3.82 9.06 -9.02
N LEU A 114 -3.08 8.54 -8.03
CA LEU A 114 -3.37 7.21 -7.46
C LEU A 114 -4.76 7.15 -6.83
N VAL A 115 -5.24 8.25 -6.24
CA VAL A 115 -6.55 8.32 -5.57
C VAL A 115 -7.68 8.58 -6.56
N GLU A 116 -7.52 9.48 -7.53
CA GLU A 116 -8.55 9.84 -8.53
C GLU A 116 -9.01 8.62 -9.33
N ASP A 117 -8.06 7.77 -9.70
CA ASP A 117 -8.29 6.58 -10.50
C ASP A 117 -8.66 5.35 -9.63
N LEU A 118 -9.00 5.51 -8.34
CA LEU A 118 -9.42 4.38 -7.50
C LEU A 118 -10.73 3.77 -8.04
N PRO A 119 -10.83 2.44 -8.10
CA PRO A 119 -12.11 1.82 -8.46
C PRO A 119 -13.20 2.32 -7.51
N PRO A 120 -14.45 2.45 -7.98
CA PRO A 120 -15.56 2.77 -7.09
C PRO A 120 -15.58 1.74 -5.96
N ARG A 121 -15.92 2.18 -4.74
CA ARG A 121 -16.12 1.24 -3.65
C ARG A 121 -17.24 0.30 -4.09
N HIS A 122 -16.97 -1.01 -4.09
CA HIS A 122 -18.06 -1.97 -4.04
C HIS A 122 -18.77 -1.72 -2.72
N GLY A 123 -19.89 -1.00 -2.79
CA GLY A 123 -20.77 -0.85 -1.65
C GLY A 123 -21.14 -2.24 -1.14
N ARG A 124 -21.18 -2.41 0.17
CA ARG A 124 -22.02 -3.47 0.73
C ARG A 124 -23.47 -3.22 0.32
#